data_AF-A0A3M1G702-F1
#
_entry.id   AF-A0A3M1G702-F1
#
_cell.length_a   1.000
_cell.length_b   1.000
_cell.length_c   1.000
_cell.angle_alpha   90.00
_cell.angle_beta   90.00
_cell.angle_gamma   90.00
#
_symmetry.space_group_name_H-M   'P 1'
#
loop_
_entity.id
_entity.type
_entity.pdbx_description
1 polymer ?
#
loop_
_entity_poly.entity_id
_entity_poly.type
_entity_poly.pdbx_seq_one_letter_code
_entity_poly.pdbx_strand_id
1 'polypeptide(L)'
;MGSVKDLQIISPPSEREPGVGRFVFSDRYSVFDWGEMPDHIPHKGSALAIIGAYFFEKIESLGIMTHYIAMIENSSRRRLSNLTKASNTMEVQLLRVIKP
;
A
#
# COMPACT_ATOMS: atom_id res chain seq x y z
N MET A 1 -2.03 8.88 -11.06
CA MET A 1 -1.83 7.42 -11.12
C MET A 1 -0.35 7.18 -10.93
N GLY A 2 0.06 6.39 -9.93
CA GLY A 2 1.48 6.13 -9.70
C GLY A 2 1.98 5.02 -10.62
N SER A 3 3.28 5.00 -10.91
CA SER A 3 3.86 4.03 -11.85
C SER A 3 3.56 2.58 -11.45
N VAL A 4 3.61 2.27 -10.15
CA VAL A 4 3.49 0.90 -9.63
C VAL A 4 2.41 0.72 -8.55
N LYS A 5 1.75 1.80 -8.14
CA LYS A 5 0.70 1.79 -7.12
C LYS A 5 -0.34 2.86 -7.43
N ASP A 6 -1.59 2.49 -7.25
CA ASP A 6 -2.71 3.41 -7.28
C ASP A 6 -3.14 3.75 -5.86
N LEU A 7 -3.38 5.03 -5.58
CA LEU A 7 -3.88 5.51 -4.30
C LEU A 7 -5.39 5.70 -4.40
N GLN A 8 -6.13 5.01 -3.55
CA GLN A 8 -7.55 5.25 -3.31
C GLN A 8 -7.72 5.94 -1.97
N ILE A 9 -8.44 7.05 -1.93
CA ILE A 9 -8.75 7.75 -0.67
C ILE A 9 -10.02 7.13 -0.10
N ILE A 10 -9.93 6.53 1.09
CA ILE A 10 -11.07 5.95 1.81
C ILE A 10 -11.70 6.98 2.73
N SER A 11 -10.86 7.75 3.43
CA SER A 11 -11.26 8.92 4.19
C SER A 11 -10.19 10.00 4.01
N PRO A 12 -10.56 11.23 3.62
CA PRO A 12 -9.58 12.31 3.47
C PRO A 12 -9.01 12.72 4.83
N PRO A 13 -7.73 13.16 4.89
CA PRO A 13 -7.17 13.76 6.10
C PRO A 13 -7.85 15.09 6.43
N SER A 14 -7.92 15.43 7.71
CA SER A 14 -8.36 16.73 8.20
C SER A 14 -7.17 17.58 8.64
N GLU A 15 -7.44 18.73 9.27
CA GLU A 15 -6.39 19.55 9.88
C GLU A 15 -5.76 18.91 11.12
N ARG A 16 -6.51 18.04 11.81
CA ARG A 16 -6.14 17.50 13.12
C ARG A 16 -5.87 16.00 13.10
N GLU A 17 -6.40 15.30 12.11
CA GLU A 17 -6.38 13.84 12.08
C GLU A 17 -5.94 13.31 10.70
N PRO A 18 -5.11 12.25 10.67
CA PRO A 18 -4.81 11.53 9.44
C PRO A 18 -6.07 10.94 8.80
N GLY A 19 -6.08 10.91 7.48
CA GLY A 19 -7.04 10.15 6.70
C GLY A 19 -6.65 8.69 6.56
N VAL A 20 -7.42 7.96 5.75
CA VAL A 20 -7.16 6.57 5.40
C VAL A 20 -7.09 6.46 3.89
N GLY A 21 -5.99 5.89 3.40
CA GLY A 21 -5.79 5.57 1.99
C GLY A 21 -5.57 4.08 1.78
N ARG A 22 -5.81 3.60 0.57
CA ARG A 22 -5.39 2.27 0.12
C ARG A 22 -4.41 2.41 -1.02
N PHE A 23 -3.26 1.77 -0.88
CA PHE A 23 -2.40 1.47 -2.00
C PHE A 23 -2.85 0.16 -2.63
N VAL A 24 -3.25 0.23 -3.90
CA VAL A 24 -3.48 -0.93 -4.75
C VAL A 24 -2.23 -1.11 -5.60
N PHE A 25 -1.48 -2.16 -5.29
CA PHE A 25 -0.24 -2.48 -5.99
C PHE A 25 -0.55 -3.12 -7.32
N SER A 26 0.06 -2.61 -8.38
CA SER A 26 -0.15 -3.09 -9.74
C SER A 26 0.95 -4.04 -10.21
N ASP A 27 0.63 -4.81 -11.25
CA ASP A 27 1.56 -5.67 -11.98
C ASP A 27 2.42 -4.90 -12.99
N ARG A 28 2.17 -3.58 -13.12
CA ARG A 28 2.97 -2.64 -13.91
C ARG A 28 4.37 -2.49 -13.33
N TYR A 29 5.36 -2.24 -14.16
CA TYR A 29 6.70 -1.86 -13.72
C TYR A 29 7.22 -0.69 -14.56
N SER A 30 8.23 -0.01 -14.03
CA SER A 30 8.93 1.08 -14.69
C SER A 30 10.41 0.75 -14.61
N VAL A 31 11.11 0.88 -15.73
CA VAL A 31 12.56 0.76 -15.78
C VAL A 31 13.09 2.12 -16.22
N PHE A 32 14.01 2.67 -15.44
CA PHE A 32 14.42 4.09 -15.59
C PHE A 32 13.18 5.02 -15.53
N ASP A 33 13.27 6.18 -16.17
CA ASP A 33 12.20 7.20 -16.22
C ASP A 33 11.20 6.99 -17.37
N TRP A 34 11.08 5.75 -17.88
CA TRP A 34 10.18 5.43 -18.99
C TRP A 34 8.69 5.58 -18.62
N GLY A 35 8.36 5.48 -17.34
CA GLY A 35 6.99 5.31 -16.90
C GLY A 35 6.56 3.84 -16.99
N GLU A 36 5.26 3.60 -17.19
CA GLU A 36 4.75 2.22 -17.29
C GLU A 36 5.31 1.50 -18.53
N MET A 37 5.86 0.32 -18.31
CA MET A 37 6.28 -0.60 -19.38
C MET A 37 5.05 -1.26 -20.04
N PRO A 38 5.10 -1.60 -21.35
CA PRO A 38 3.96 -2.14 -22.08
C PRO A 38 3.52 -3.53 -21.58
N ASP A 39 4.46 -4.32 -21.07
CA ASP A 39 4.20 -5.63 -20.50
C ASP A 39 3.89 -5.54 -19.01
N HIS A 40 3.08 -6.47 -18.51
CA HIS A 40 2.81 -6.63 -17.08
C HIS A 40 3.51 -7.90 -16.56
N ILE A 41 3.96 -7.85 -15.30
CA ILE A 41 4.55 -9.01 -14.63
C ILE A 41 3.47 -9.63 -13.72
N PRO A 42 2.92 -10.80 -14.05
CA PRO A 42 1.81 -11.39 -13.30
C PRO A 42 2.15 -11.54 -11.81
N HIS A 43 1.21 -11.12 -10.96
CA HIS A 43 1.30 -11.22 -9.50
C HIS A 43 2.41 -10.37 -8.84
N LYS A 44 3.10 -9.50 -9.59
CA LYS A 44 4.09 -8.60 -9.01
C LYS A 44 3.48 -7.70 -7.93
N GLY A 45 2.29 -7.16 -8.17
CA GLY A 45 1.62 -6.24 -7.25
C GLY A 45 1.34 -6.91 -5.91
N SER A 46 0.75 -8.10 -5.92
CA SER A 46 0.48 -8.87 -4.70
C SER A 46 1.77 -9.32 -4.00
N ALA A 47 2.77 -9.78 -4.74
CA ALA A 47 4.07 -10.15 -4.17
C ALA A 47 4.72 -8.96 -3.42
N LEU A 48 4.76 -7.78 -4.04
CA LEU A 48 5.33 -6.58 -3.42
C LEU A 48 4.50 -6.05 -2.24
N ALA A 49 3.17 -6.18 -2.30
CA ALA A 49 2.31 -5.79 -1.19
C ALA A 49 2.55 -6.69 0.04
N ILE A 50 2.69 -8.01 -0.17
CA ILE A 50 2.99 -8.99 0.87
C ILE A 50 4.39 -8.74 1.48
N ILE A 51 5.41 -8.54 0.64
CA ILE A 51 6.77 -8.21 1.10
C ILE A 51 6.77 -6.90 1.89
N GLY A 52 6.07 -5.88 1.40
CA GLY A 52 5.93 -4.61 2.10
C GLY A 52 5.27 -4.77 3.47
N ALA A 53 4.16 -5.49 3.55
CA ALA A 53 3.48 -5.77 4.81
C ALA A 53 4.37 -6.53 5.79
N TYR A 54 5.11 -7.54 5.33
CA TYR A 54 6.06 -8.27 6.17
C TYR A 54 7.06 -7.33 6.85
N PHE A 55 7.70 -6.44 6.07
CA PHE A 55 8.67 -5.51 6.64
C PHE A 55 8.02 -4.47 7.55
N PHE A 56 6.86 -3.92 7.18
CA PHE A 56 6.14 -2.97 8.04
C PHE A 56 5.75 -3.58 9.39
N GLU A 57 5.18 -4.78 9.38
CA GLU A 57 4.82 -5.46 10.62
C GLU A 57 6.07 -5.86 11.44
N LYS A 58 7.16 -6.22 10.78
CA LYS A 58 8.43 -6.53 11.45
C LYS A 58 9.01 -5.31 12.15
N ILE A 59 9.06 -4.15 11.51
CA ILE A 59 9.60 -2.93 12.15
C ILE A 59 8.66 -2.35 13.19
N GLU A 60 7.34 -2.51 13.03
CA GLU A 60 6.37 -2.18 14.08
C GLU A 60 6.61 -3.03 15.34
N SER A 61 6.95 -4.32 15.19
CA SER A 61 7.35 -5.17 16.33
C SER A 61 8.64 -4.71 17.04
N LEU A 62 9.43 -3.86 16.38
CA LEU A 62 10.62 -3.21 16.96
C LEU A 62 10.30 -1.81 17.53
N GLY A 63 9.03 -1.41 17.57
CA GLY A 63 8.58 -0.11 18.09
C GLY A 63 8.73 1.05 17.11
N ILE A 64 9.00 0.79 15.83
CA ILE A 64 9.14 1.83 14.80
C ILE A 64 7.75 2.14 14.22
N MET A 65 7.31 3.39 14.37
CA MET A 65 6.02 3.84 13.82
C MET A 65 6.06 3.93 12.30
N THR A 66 4.97 3.54 11.65
CA THR A 66 4.84 3.53 10.20
C THR A 66 3.45 4.02 9.79
N HIS A 67 3.25 4.33 8.51
CA HIS A 67 1.94 4.66 7.96
C HIS A 67 1.11 3.41 7.62
N TYR A 68 1.66 2.20 7.73
CA TYR A 68 0.95 0.96 7.45
C TYR A 68 -0.13 0.71 8.52
N ILE A 69 -1.33 0.33 8.08
CA ILE A 69 -2.44 -0.06 8.98
C ILE A 69 -2.66 -1.57 8.91
N ALA A 70 -2.92 -2.10 7.71
CA ALA A 70 -3.24 -3.51 7.50
C ALA A 70 -3.22 -3.88 6.01
N MET A 71 -3.21 -5.18 5.71
CA MET A 71 -3.61 -5.69 4.40
C MET A 71 -5.13 -5.75 4.29
N ILE A 72 -5.67 -5.66 3.08
CA ILE A 72 -7.11 -5.78 2.82
C ILE A 72 -7.41 -7.11 2.14
N GLU A 73 -8.30 -7.90 2.73
CA GLU A 73 -8.81 -9.14 2.15
C GLU A 73 -10.33 -9.18 2.32
N ASN A 74 -11.07 -9.37 1.23
CA ASN A 74 -12.53 -9.38 1.22
C ASN A 74 -13.12 -8.16 1.96
N SER A 75 -12.59 -6.97 1.66
CA SER A 75 -12.95 -5.68 2.27
C SER A 75 -12.66 -5.56 3.78
N SER A 76 -11.98 -6.51 4.38
CA SER A 76 -11.63 -6.53 5.81
C SER A 76 -10.14 -6.31 6.02
N ARG A 77 -9.78 -5.60 7.09
CA ARG A 77 -8.39 -5.44 7.54
C ARG A 77 -7.86 -6.78 8.08
N ARG A 78 -6.66 -7.16 7.66
CA ARG A 78 -5.95 -8.36 8.10
C ARG A 78 -4.48 -8.04 8.33
N ARG A 79 -3.91 -8.63 9.39
CA ARG A 79 -2.45 -8.80 9.51
C ARG A 79 -1.99 -9.86 8.53
N LEU A 80 -0.72 -9.81 8.15
CA LEU A 80 -0.13 -10.73 7.19
C LEU A 80 -0.32 -12.20 7.60
N SER A 81 -0.18 -12.51 8.90
CA SER A 81 -0.36 -13.87 9.44
C SER A 81 -1.78 -14.44 9.27
N ASN A 82 -2.77 -13.57 9.03
CA ASN A 82 -4.18 -13.93 9.00
C ASN A 82 -4.77 -13.84 7.58
N LEU A 83 -3.93 -13.62 6.56
CA LEU A 83 -4.36 -13.68 5.16
C LEU A 83 -4.54 -15.12 4.71
N THR A 84 -5.60 -15.38 3.96
CA THR A 84 -5.87 -16.67 3.32
C THR A 84 -5.41 -16.70 1.86
N LYS A 85 -5.30 -15.53 1.22
CA LYS A 85 -4.78 -15.35 -0.14
C LYS A 85 -3.86 -14.13 -0.23
N ALA A 86 -2.98 -14.12 -1.22
CA ALA A 86 -2.16 -12.95 -1.51
C ALA A 86 -3.04 -11.77 -1.92
N SER A 87 -2.96 -10.67 -1.16
CA SER A 87 -3.63 -9.42 -1.49
C SER A 87 -2.63 -8.43 -2.07
N ASN A 88 -3.08 -7.64 -3.05
CA ASN A 88 -2.32 -6.52 -3.59
C ASN A 88 -2.72 -5.17 -2.95
N THR A 89 -3.58 -5.18 -1.95
CA THR A 89 -4.15 -3.96 -1.38
C THR A 89 -3.72 -3.79 0.06
N MET A 90 -3.13 -2.63 0.34
CA MET A 90 -2.60 -2.23 1.65
C MET A 90 -3.29 -0.95 2.08
N GLU A 91 -3.83 -0.94 3.29
CA GLU A 91 -4.40 0.26 3.88
C GLU A 91 -3.34 1.00 4.71
N VAL A 92 -3.34 2.33 4.57
CA VAL A 92 -2.33 3.21 5.13
C VAL A 92 -2.95 4.49 5.68
N GLN A 93 -2.26 5.11 6.64
CA GLN A 93 -2.54 6.48 7.06
C GLN A 93 -2.20 7.45 5.92
N LEU A 94 -3.13 8.36 5.63
CA LEU A 94 -2.96 9.40 4.63
C LEU A 94 -2.80 10.75 5.35
N LEU A 95 -1.76 11.50 5.01
CA LEU A 95 -1.49 12.80 5.61
C LEU A 95 -1.88 13.95 4.68
N ARG A 96 -2.21 15.10 5.27
CA ARG A 96 -2.53 16.32 4.53
C ARG A 96 -1.27 16.89 3.89
N VAL A 97 -1.32 17.16 2.59
CA VAL A 97 -0.27 17.91 1.89
C VAL A 97 -0.51 19.40 2.06
N ILE A 98 0.47 20.12 2.62
CA ILE A 98 0.45 21.59 2.72
C ILE A 98 1.21 22.11 1.50
N LYS A 99 0.54 22.91 0.67
CA LYS A 99 1.19 23.55 -0.50
C LYS A 99 1.88 24.84 -0.04
N PRO A 100 3.07 25.15 -0.58
CA PRO A 100 3.77 26.41 -0.32
C PRO A 100 3.01 27.61 -0.87
#